data_AF-A0A060QKW8-F1
#
_entry.id   AF-A0A060QKW8-F1
#
_cell.length_a   1.000
_cell.length_b   1.000
_cell.length_c   1.000
_cell.angle_alpha   90.00
_cell.angle_beta   90.00
_cell.angle_gamma   90.00
#
_symmetry.space_group_name_H-M   'P 1'
#
loop_
_entity.id
_entity.type
_entity.pdbx_description
1 polymer ?
#
loop_
_entity_poly.entity_id
_entity_poly.type
_entity_poly.pdbx_seq_one_letter_code
_entity_poly.pdbx_strand_id
1 'polypeptide(L)'
;MAMKRKNSFRSDISEAIHSGAVMLHKVGALDKATMRDFDTRHLVVPPAIEPIEIKRLREANNVSQPVFARYLNTSESTVEKWESGAKRPSGMALKLLSVIQKHGLEVLA
;
A
#
# COMPACT_ATOMS: atom_id res chain seq x y z
N MET A 1 -3.68 -22.78 9.22
CA MET A 1 -3.39 -22.56 7.78
C MET A 1 -3.00 -21.10 7.59
N ALA A 2 -1.81 -20.81 7.08
CA ALA A 2 -1.39 -19.42 6.87
C ALA A 2 -2.12 -18.84 5.64
N MET A 3 -2.88 -17.77 5.84
CA MET A 3 -3.53 -17.02 4.77
C MET A 3 -2.46 -16.59 3.75
N LYS A 4 -2.53 -17.13 2.53
CA LYS A 4 -1.58 -16.79 1.45
C LYS A 4 -1.68 -15.28 1.20
N ARG A 5 -0.55 -14.57 1.33
CA ARG A 5 -0.50 -13.11 1.14
C ARG A 5 -0.90 -12.79 -0.31
N LYS A 6 -2.11 -12.29 -0.51
CA LYS A 6 -2.56 -11.73 -1.80
C LYS A 6 -1.69 -10.50 -2.10
N ASN A 7 -0.71 -10.65 -2.97
CA ASN A 7 -0.06 -9.52 -3.62
C ASN A 7 -1.16 -8.77 -4.40
N SER A 8 -1.12 -7.44 -4.40
CA SER A 8 -2.14 -6.62 -5.05
C SER A 8 -1.92 -6.64 -6.57
N PHE A 9 -2.26 -7.75 -7.22
CA PHE A 9 -2.32 -7.88 -8.68
C PHE A 9 -3.68 -7.40 -9.20
N ARG A 10 -3.72 -6.90 -10.43
CA ARG A 10 -4.96 -6.35 -11.03
C ARG A 10 -6.05 -7.39 -11.28
N SER A 11 -5.70 -8.67 -11.35
CA SER A 11 -6.63 -9.79 -11.53
C SER A 11 -6.01 -11.11 -11.08
N ASP A 12 -6.85 -12.12 -10.85
CA ASP A 12 -6.40 -13.48 -10.50
C ASP A 12 -5.57 -14.12 -11.65
N ILE A 13 -5.91 -13.82 -12.91
CA ILE A 13 -5.11 -14.23 -14.09
C ILE A 13 -3.71 -13.62 -14.01
N SER A 14 -3.63 -12.34 -13.64
CA SER A 14 -2.35 -11.64 -13.50
C SER A 14 -1.50 -12.26 -12.38
N GLU A 15 -2.11 -12.66 -11.27
CA GLU A 15 -1.41 -13.36 -10.18
C GLU A 15 -0.91 -14.74 -10.64
N ALA A 16 -1.74 -15.51 -11.36
CA ALA A 16 -1.38 -16.81 -11.88
C ALA A 16 -0.20 -16.74 -12.85
N ILE A 17 -0.24 -15.81 -13.82
CA ILE A 17 0.86 -15.58 -14.77
C ILE A 17 2.14 -15.17 -14.04
N HIS A 18 2.05 -14.28 -13.04
CA HIS A 18 3.22 -13.86 -12.26
C HIS A 18 3.91 -15.04 -11.59
N SER A 19 3.14 -15.97 -11.02
CA SER A 19 3.72 -17.16 -10.36
C SER A 19 4.53 -18.04 -11.32
N GLY A 20 4.07 -18.20 -12.57
CA GLY A 20 4.82 -18.90 -13.62
C GLY A 20 6.04 -18.12 -14.10
N ALA A 21 5.90 -16.80 -14.28
CA ALA A 21 6.99 -15.92 -14.68
C ALA A 21 8.14 -15.93 -13.66
N VAL A 22 7.84 -15.93 -12.35
CA VAL A 22 8.84 -16.07 -11.28
C VAL A 22 9.65 -17.35 -11.42
N MET A 23 9.02 -18.48 -11.77
CA MET A 23 9.71 -19.75 -11.95
C MET A 23 10.62 -19.73 -13.19
N LEU A 24 10.13 -19.19 -14.31
CA LEU A 24 10.93 -19.06 -15.53
C LEU A 24 12.12 -18.13 -15.35
N HIS A 25 11.97 -17.04 -14.60
CA HIS A 25 13.08 -16.15 -14.25
C HIS A 25 14.12 -16.85 -13.37
N LYS A 26 13.68 -17.66 -12.39
CA LYS A 26 14.60 -18.43 -11.53
C LYS A 26 15.47 -19.42 -12.31
N VAL A 27 14.95 -20.02 -13.37
CA VAL A 27 15.71 -20.95 -14.23
C VAL A 27 16.42 -20.23 -15.39
N GLY A 28 16.41 -18.89 -15.41
CA GLY A 28 17.10 -18.08 -16.43
C GLY A 28 16.39 -18.00 -17.78
N ALA A 29 15.17 -18.56 -17.91
CA ALA A 29 14.38 -18.52 -19.14
C ALA A 29 13.67 -17.17 -19.36
N LEU A 30 13.52 -16.36 -18.30
CA LEU A 30 13.07 -14.96 -18.40
C LEU A 30 14.13 -14.03 -17.80
N ASP A 31 14.36 -12.91 -18.46
CA ASP A 31 15.28 -11.89 -17.96
C ASP A 31 14.61 -10.94 -16.95
N LYS A 32 15.45 -10.19 -16.23
CA LYS A 32 15.02 -9.24 -15.21
C LYS A 32 14.23 -8.06 -15.78
N ALA A 33 14.50 -7.67 -17.03
CA ALA A 33 13.81 -6.54 -17.67
C ALA A 33 12.33 -6.87 -17.92
N THR A 34 12.07 -8.10 -18.39
CA THR A 34 10.75 -8.67 -18.63
C THR A 34 9.96 -8.82 -17.33
N MET A 35 10.61 -9.30 -16.25
CA MET A 35 9.97 -9.34 -14.92
C MET A 35 9.58 -7.94 -14.43
N ARG A 36 10.43 -6.94 -14.65
CA ARG A 36 10.12 -5.55 -14.23
C ARG A 36 8.98 -4.94 -15.04
N ASP A 37 8.94 -5.17 -16.35
CA ASP A 37 7.83 -4.72 -17.21
C ASP A 37 6.51 -5.38 -16.79
N PHE A 38 6.54 -6.68 -16.49
CA PHE A 38 5.39 -7.38 -15.92
C PHE A 38 4.90 -6.69 -14.65
N ASP A 39 5.75 -6.52 -13.63
CA ASP A 39 5.35 -5.94 -12.35
C ASP A 39 4.79 -4.52 -12.52
N THR A 40 5.42 -3.70 -13.36
CA THR A 40 4.99 -2.32 -13.63
C THR A 40 3.59 -2.28 -14.23
N ARG A 41 3.29 -3.22 -15.14
CA ARG A 41 1.96 -3.32 -15.72
C ARG A 41 1.00 -3.88 -14.69
N HIS A 42 1.35 -4.94 -13.99
CA HIS A 42 0.38 -5.83 -13.37
C HIS A 42 0.12 -5.61 -11.87
N LEU A 43 0.93 -4.78 -11.21
CA LEU A 43 0.71 -4.37 -9.82
C LEU A 43 -0.35 -3.27 -9.70
N VAL A 44 -1.17 -3.38 -8.67
CA VAL A 44 -2.21 -2.40 -8.31
C VAL A 44 -1.61 -1.29 -7.46
N VAL A 45 -1.79 -0.06 -7.92
CA VAL A 45 -1.65 1.13 -7.08
C VAL A 45 -2.88 1.20 -6.17
N PRO A 46 -2.71 1.39 -4.84
CA PRO A 46 -3.86 1.56 -3.95
C PRO A 46 -4.77 2.69 -4.45
N PRO A 47 -6.11 2.54 -4.34
CA PRO A 47 -7.02 3.61 -4.68
C PRO A 47 -6.75 4.83 -3.80
N ALA A 48 -7.15 6.01 -4.29
CA ALA A 48 -7.13 7.22 -3.47
C ALA A 48 -7.99 7.01 -2.21
N ILE A 49 -7.53 7.55 -1.09
CA ILE A 49 -8.24 7.55 0.18
C ILE A 49 -8.81 8.95 0.42
N GLU A 50 -10.10 9.03 0.72
CA GLU A 50 -10.77 10.30 0.95
C GLU A 50 -10.40 10.88 2.33
N PRO A 51 -10.42 12.22 2.49
CA PRO A 51 -10.04 12.88 3.75
C PRO A 51 -10.73 12.31 4.99
N ILE A 52 -12.04 12.04 4.87
CA ILE A 52 -12.84 11.47 5.95
C ILE A 52 -12.41 10.04 6.33
N GLU A 53 -11.90 9.27 5.38
CA GLU A 53 -11.41 7.91 5.62
C GLU A 53 -10.08 7.93 6.37
N ILE A 54 -9.22 8.93 6.10
CA ILE A 54 -7.96 9.12 6.83
C ILE A 54 -8.25 9.44 8.29
N LYS A 55 -9.20 10.35 8.55
CA LYS A 55 -9.63 10.68 9.92
C LYS A 55 -10.19 9.47 10.65
N ARG A 56 -11.09 8.71 9.99
CA ARG A 56 -11.66 7.47 10.55
C ARG A 56 -10.58 6.43 10.83
N LEU A 57 -9.60 6.28 9.94
CA LEU A 57 -8.48 5.35 10.12
C LEU A 57 -7.69 5.70 11.38
N ARG A 58 -7.36 6.98 11.57
CA ARG A 58 -6.66 7.46 12.76
C ARG A 58 -7.48 7.19 14.03
N GLU A 59 -8.76 7.57 14.02
CA GLU A 59 -9.65 7.42 15.17
C GLU A 59 -9.90 5.94 15.53
N ALA A 60 -10.02 5.06 14.55
CA ALA A 60 -10.14 3.62 14.75
C ALA A 60 -8.89 3.01 15.42
N ASN A 61 -7.72 3.64 15.25
CA ASN A 61 -6.48 3.25 15.92
C ASN A 61 -6.27 3.97 17.27
N ASN A 62 -7.25 4.76 17.75
CA ASN A 62 -7.24 5.45 19.05
C ASN A 62 -6.02 6.35 19.29
N VAL A 63 -5.53 7.03 18.24
CA VAL A 63 -4.39 7.95 18.35
C VAL A 63 -4.75 9.39 17.94
N SER A 64 -4.05 10.35 18.53
CA SER A 64 -4.14 11.76 18.15
C SER A 64 -3.43 12.04 16.82
N GLN A 65 -3.71 13.19 16.19
CA GLN A 65 -3.02 13.59 14.95
C GLN A 65 -1.49 13.66 15.09
N PRO A 66 -0.90 14.21 16.17
CA PRO A 66 0.56 14.17 16.39
C PRO A 66 1.13 12.76 16.49
N VAL A 67 0.44 11.85 17.18
CA VAL A 67 0.90 10.46 17.34
C VAL A 67 0.82 9.71 16.01
N PHE A 68 -0.28 9.88 15.27
CA PHE A 68 -0.44 9.30 13.94
C PHE A 68 0.62 9.80 12.95
N ALA A 69 0.92 11.11 12.99
CA ALA A 69 2.00 11.71 12.23
C ALA A 69 3.37 11.09 12.55
N ARG A 70 3.62 10.78 13.84
CA ARG A 70 4.86 10.13 14.27
C ARG A 70 5.01 8.73 13.68
N TYR A 71 3.96 7.91 13.69
CA TYR A 71 3.95 6.59 13.04
C TYR A 71 4.20 6.68 11.53
N LEU A 72 3.59 7.67 10.88
CA LEU A 72 3.72 7.89 9.43
C LEU A 72 5.01 8.61 9.03
N ASN A 73 5.89 8.93 9.98
CA ASN A 73 7.09 9.73 9.79
C ASN A 73 6.83 11.03 9.00
N THR A 74 5.80 11.77 9.40
CA THR A 74 5.41 13.05 8.79
C THR A 74 5.06 14.09 9.88
N SER A 75 4.65 15.29 9.49
CA SER A 75 4.21 16.33 10.43
C SER A 75 2.73 16.21 10.78
N GLU A 76 2.34 16.65 11.97
CA GLU A 76 0.93 16.82 12.35
C GLU A 76 0.17 17.67 11.32
N SER A 77 0.75 18.79 10.89
CA SER A 77 0.16 19.66 9.87
C SER A 77 -0.05 18.97 8.52
N THR A 78 0.71 17.92 8.21
CA THR A 78 0.49 17.11 7.00
C THR A 78 -0.73 16.21 7.18
N VAL A 79 -0.87 15.57 8.34
CA VAL A 79 -2.06 14.76 8.69
C VAL A 79 -3.31 15.63 8.70
N GLU A 80 -3.26 16.82 9.32
CA GLU A 80 -4.37 17.78 9.33
C GLU A 80 -4.79 18.18 7.90
N LYS A 81 -3.83 18.50 7.03
CA LYS A 81 -4.11 18.82 5.62
C LYS A 81 -4.71 17.65 4.85
N TRP A 82 -4.35 16.42 5.20
CA TRP A 82 -4.95 15.22 4.64
C TRP A 82 -6.39 15.01 5.12
N GLU A 83 -6.65 15.15 6.42
CA GLU A 83 -7.98 14.96 7.02
C GLU A 83 -8.97 16.07 6.62
N SER A 84 -8.47 17.29 6.37
CA SER A 84 -9.27 18.42 5.87
C SER A 84 -9.45 18.43 4.34
N GLY A 85 -8.67 17.62 3.61
CA GLY A 85 -8.67 17.60 2.14
C GLY A 85 -7.90 18.74 1.47
N ALA A 86 -7.26 19.62 2.25
CA ALA A 86 -6.38 20.68 1.72
C ALA A 86 -5.18 20.11 0.94
N LYS A 87 -4.76 18.87 1.26
CA LYS A 87 -3.77 18.11 0.49
C LYS A 87 -4.21 16.65 0.42
N ARG A 88 -3.86 15.95 -0.65
CA ARG A 88 -4.06 14.50 -0.76
C ARG A 88 -2.76 13.74 -0.54
N PRO A 89 -2.78 12.59 0.17
CA PRO A 89 -1.63 11.68 0.22
C PRO A 89 -1.39 11.08 -1.16
N SER A 90 -0.13 10.89 -1.52
CA SER A 90 0.28 10.30 -2.80
C SER A 90 1.49 9.38 -2.64
N GLY A 91 1.73 8.53 -3.63
CA GLY A 91 2.87 7.63 -3.66
C GLY A 91 3.01 6.79 -2.39
N MET A 92 4.12 6.97 -1.68
CA MET A 92 4.43 6.23 -0.46
C MET A 92 3.42 6.47 0.68
N ALA A 93 2.94 7.71 0.85
CA ALA A 93 1.97 8.02 1.90
C ALA A 93 0.65 7.26 1.67
N LEU A 94 0.17 7.23 0.43
CA LEU A 94 -1.03 6.48 0.06
C LEU A 94 -0.84 4.97 0.29
N LYS A 95 0.35 4.45 -0.04
CA LYS A 95 0.69 3.04 0.21
C LYS A 95 0.70 2.72 1.70
N LEU A 96 1.32 3.56 2.53
CA LEU A 96 1.34 3.38 3.99
C LEU A 96 -0.07 3.41 4.59
N LEU A 97 -0.90 4.37 4.20
CA LEU A 97 -2.29 4.44 4.65
C LEU A 97 -3.07 3.17 4.27
N SER A 98 -2.86 2.64 3.05
CA SER A 98 -3.49 1.37 2.64
C SER A 98 -2.99 0.16 3.44
N VAL A 99 -1.73 0.17 3.89
CA VAL A 99 -1.16 -0.87 4.74
C VAL A 99 -1.79 -0.81 6.13
N ILE A 100 -1.91 0.39 6.72
CA ILE A 100 -2.58 0.60 8.01
C ILE A 100 -4.05 0.19 7.94
N GLN A 101 -4.78 0.54 6.88
CA GLN A 101 -6.17 0.12 6.70
C GLN A 101 -6.35 -1.40 6.74
N LYS A 102 -5.37 -2.15 6.22
CA LYS A 102 -5.43 -3.60 6.13
C LYS A 102 -4.90 -4.31 7.36
N HIS A 103 -3.91 -3.73 8.03
CA HIS A 103 -3.08 -4.41 9.02
C HIS A 103 -3.03 -3.74 10.39
N GLY A 104 -3.70 -2.60 10.57
CA GLY A 104 -3.60 -1.80 11.80
C GLY A 104 -2.36 -0.90 11.81
N LEU A 105 -2.33 0.04 12.75
CA LEU A 105 -1.24 1.01 12.89
C LEU A 105 0.03 0.38 13.48
N GLU A 106 -0.11 -0.71 14.24
CA GLU A 106 0.98 -1.44 14.89
C GLU A 106 2.02 -2.01 13.93
N VAL A 107 1.67 -2.18 12.65
CA VAL A 107 2.62 -2.61 11.61
C VAL A 107 3.74 -1.59 11.38
N LEU A 108 3.56 -0.35 11.85
CA LEU A 108 4.54 0.73 11.78
C LEU A 108 5.22 1.01 13.13
N ALA A 109 4.94 0.23 14.18
CA ALA A 109 5.53 0.36 15.50
C ALA A 109 6.95 -0.21 15.59
#